data_AF-A0A090YWL8-F1
#
_entry.id   AF-A0A090YWL8-F1
#
_cell.length_a   1.000
_cell.length_b   1.000
_cell.length_c   1.000
_cell.angle_alpha   90.00
_cell.angle_beta   90.00
_cell.angle_gamma   90.00
#
_symmetry.space_group_name_H-M   'P 1'
#
loop_
_entity.id
_entity.type
_entity.pdbx_description
1 polymer ?
#
loop_
_entity_poly.entity_id
_entity_poly.type
_entity_poly.pdbx_seq_one_letter_code
_entity_poly.pdbx_strand_id
1 'polypeptide(L)'
;MINNTIPNFLRLWENNDIALHDLYKYYDTYPDVFGEYFKYHCPKTTERLSNAIQKYPDKLKDICMISEDLPWIIREVREEYRSRFEIELDLNFNLIVGGFGSNAFVEREIIGQIFFAAEKLSPELNHLRVIVAHEIGHVYHNVLLQENGMAWNKAEWTDATVNLYREGVATYLSKKVVKGLDDAVYYSYNNEGEQWLQCYKNRNVEIKKRFLEDYNEGGNVEKEKEWFRLSGGNYFGYNRLGYFLGTSYVEYLVEKFGEEQALAFWCMHDLKSSVMEWLQR
;
A
#
# COMPACT_ATOMS: atom_id res chain seq x y z
N MET A 1 -1.73 17.22 -7.58
CA MET A 1 -3.13 17.37 -8.09
C MET A 1 -4.00 16.21 -7.60
N ILE A 2 -5.33 16.35 -7.49
CA ILE A 2 -6.24 15.20 -7.21
C ILE A 2 -7.16 15.01 -8.41
N ASN A 3 -7.00 13.90 -9.11
CA ASN A 3 -7.82 13.46 -10.22
C ASN A 3 -8.84 12.42 -9.71
N ASN A 4 -10.09 12.83 -9.53
CA ASN A 4 -11.16 11.96 -9.04
C ASN A 4 -12.08 11.53 -10.19
N THR A 5 -11.98 10.27 -10.61
CA THR A 5 -12.81 9.71 -11.69
C THR A 5 -14.07 9.02 -11.17
N ILE A 6 -14.20 8.83 -9.85
CA ILE A 6 -15.32 8.11 -9.22
C ILE A 6 -16.70 8.72 -9.57
N PRO A 7 -16.90 10.05 -9.63
CA PRO A 7 -18.18 10.61 -10.04
C PRO A 7 -18.62 10.17 -11.45
N ASN A 8 -17.67 9.95 -12.37
CA ASN A 8 -17.99 9.44 -13.70
C ASN A 8 -18.43 7.98 -13.67
N PHE A 9 -17.84 7.17 -12.80
CA PHE A 9 -18.29 5.81 -12.56
C PHE A 9 -19.69 5.77 -11.94
N LEU A 10 -19.95 6.59 -10.91
CA LEU A 10 -21.27 6.62 -10.24
C LEU A 10 -22.40 7.01 -11.20
N ARG A 11 -22.14 7.89 -12.17
CA ARG A 11 -23.12 8.25 -13.22
C ARG A 11 -23.55 7.08 -14.08
N LEU A 12 -22.70 6.06 -14.27
CA LEU A 12 -23.09 4.86 -15.01
C LEU A 12 -24.17 4.06 -14.26
N TRP A 13 -24.21 4.18 -12.93
CA TRP A 13 -25.14 3.45 -12.06
C TRP A 13 -26.47 4.17 -11.84
N GLU A 14 -26.67 5.38 -12.36
CA GLU A 14 -27.94 6.13 -12.22
C GLU A 14 -29.14 5.34 -12.75
N ASN A 15 -28.93 4.48 -13.75
CA ASN A 15 -29.97 3.63 -14.35
C ASN A 15 -30.04 2.20 -13.75
N ASN A 16 -29.21 1.87 -12.75
CA ASN A 16 -29.13 0.57 -12.07
C ASN A 16 -28.88 -0.67 -12.97
N ASP A 17 -28.41 -0.48 -14.20
CA ASP A 17 -28.01 -1.56 -15.09
C ASP A 17 -26.69 -1.18 -15.78
N ILE A 18 -25.63 -1.94 -15.48
CA ILE A 18 -24.30 -1.75 -16.06
C ILE A 18 -23.88 -3.05 -16.73
N ALA A 19 -23.45 -2.92 -17.99
CA ALA A 19 -22.80 -3.99 -18.70
C ALA A 19 -21.30 -3.72 -18.88
N LEU A 20 -20.58 -4.74 -19.34
CA LEU A 20 -19.14 -4.65 -19.58
C LEU A 20 -18.74 -3.47 -20.48
N HIS A 21 -19.55 -3.15 -21.48
CA HIS A 21 -19.26 -2.07 -22.41
C HIS A 21 -19.26 -0.69 -21.74
N ASP A 22 -20.09 -0.48 -20.72
CA ASP A 22 -20.11 0.75 -19.93
C ASP A 22 -18.83 0.90 -19.09
N LEU A 23 -18.38 -0.19 -18.47
CA LEU A 23 -17.09 -0.21 -17.76
C LEU A 23 -15.91 0.06 -18.70
N TYR A 24 -15.89 -0.58 -19.87
CA TYR A 24 -14.85 -0.32 -20.87
C TYR A 24 -14.83 1.16 -21.28
N LYS A 25 -16.00 1.74 -21.56
CA LYS A 25 -16.12 3.17 -21.90
C LYS A 25 -15.59 4.08 -20.79
N TYR A 26 -15.89 3.75 -19.53
CA TYR A 26 -15.34 4.49 -18.39
C TYR A 26 -13.82 4.41 -18.30
N TYR A 27 -13.25 3.21 -18.45
CA TYR A 27 -11.80 3.04 -18.43
C TYR A 27 -11.11 3.73 -19.60
N ASP A 28 -11.70 3.66 -20.79
CA ASP A 28 -11.14 4.24 -22.01
C ASP A 28 -11.26 5.78 -22.03
N THR A 29 -12.09 6.36 -21.15
CA THR A 29 -12.14 7.82 -20.92
C THR A 29 -10.90 8.34 -20.19
N TYR A 30 -10.22 7.48 -19.43
CA TYR A 30 -9.03 7.84 -18.63
C TYR A 30 -7.86 6.89 -18.89
N PRO A 31 -7.35 6.83 -20.14
CA PRO A 31 -6.38 5.83 -20.56
C PRO A 31 -5.07 5.90 -19.77
N ASP A 32 -4.63 7.11 -19.39
CA ASP A 32 -3.37 7.29 -18.63
C ASP A 32 -3.47 6.69 -17.23
N VAL A 33 -4.62 6.87 -16.57
CA VAL A 33 -4.86 6.37 -15.21
C VAL A 33 -5.03 4.85 -15.21
N PHE A 34 -5.86 4.33 -16.11
CA PHE A 34 -6.19 2.91 -16.15
C PHE A 34 -5.12 2.06 -16.86
N GLY A 35 -4.29 2.66 -17.71
CA GLY A 35 -3.16 1.99 -18.34
C GLY A 35 -2.20 1.41 -17.31
N GLU A 36 -1.79 2.21 -16.32
CA GLU A 36 -0.93 1.76 -15.22
C GLU A 36 -1.61 0.70 -14.35
N TYR A 37 -2.86 0.98 -13.93
CA TYR A 37 -3.64 0.07 -13.09
C TYR A 37 -3.80 -1.33 -13.71
N PHE A 38 -4.23 -1.39 -14.98
CA PHE A 38 -4.50 -2.68 -15.61
C PHE A 38 -3.24 -3.44 -16.02
N LYS A 39 -2.12 -2.74 -16.23
CA LYS A 39 -0.84 -3.34 -16.59
C LYS A 39 -0.19 -4.05 -15.40
N TYR A 40 -0.26 -3.47 -14.21
CA TYR A 40 0.51 -3.95 -13.06
C TYR A 40 -0.32 -4.42 -11.86
N HIS A 41 -1.55 -3.93 -11.69
CA HIS A 41 -2.31 -4.10 -10.43
C HIS A 41 -3.61 -4.91 -10.60
N CYS A 42 -4.18 -4.94 -11.81
CA CYS A 42 -5.41 -5.66 -12.06
C CYS A 42 -5.47 -6.15 -13.51
N PRO A 43 -5.32 -7.44 -13.84
CA PRO A 43 -5.48 -7.89 -15.22
C PRO A 43 -6.89 -7.56 -15.77
N LYS A 44 -6.96 -6.81 -16.88
CA LYS A 44 -8.22 -6.40 -17.56
C LYS A 44 -8.83 -7.57 -18.34
N THR A 45 -9.26 -8.64 -17.66
CA THR A 45 -9.94 -9.78 -18.29
C THR A 45 -11.45 -9.63 -18.22
N THR A 46 -12.16 -10.13 -19.24
CA THR A 46 -13.64 -10.11 -19.29
C THR A 46 -14.25 -10.77 -18.05
N GLU A 47 -13.74 -11.93 -17.64
CA GLU A 47 -14.22 -12.65 -16.45
C GLU A 47 -14.11 -11.77 -15.19
N ARG A 48 -12.96 -11.11 -15.00
CA ARG A 48 -12.72 -10.27 -13.82
C ARG A 48 -13.64 -9.06 -13.78
N LEU A 49 -13.82 -8.39 -14.92
CA LEU A 49 -14.72 -7.23 -15.01
C LEU A 49 -16.17 -7.65 -14.83
N SER A 50 -16.61 -8.79 -15.37
CA SER A 50 -17.95 -9.33 -15.11
C SER A 50 -18.17 -9.60 -13.63
N ASN A 51 -17.18 -10.20 -12.96
CA ASN A 51 -17.23 -10.43 -11.52
C ASN A 51 -17.21 -9.12 -10.72
N ALA A 52 -16.55 -8.08 -11.22
CA ALA A 52 -16.56 -6.76 -10.60
C ALA A 52 -17.94 -6.10 -10.68
N ILE A 53 -18.62 -6.18 -11.84
CA ILE A 53 -20.00 -5.68 -12.03
C ILE A 53 -20.93 -6.24 -10.96
N GLN A 54 -20.84 -7.54 -10.68
CA GLN A 54 -21.66 -8.21 -9.68
C GLN A 54 -21.39 -7.73 -8.25
N LYS A 55 -20.18 -7.24 -7.96
CA LYS A 55 -19.76 -6.82 -6.61
C LYS A 55 -19.97 -5.33 -6.34
N TYR A 56 -20.04 -4.49 -7.37
CA TYR A 56 -20.19 -3.05 -7.18
C TYR A 56 -21.46 -2.65 -6.42
N PRO A 57 -22.66 -3.25 -6.64
CA PRO A 57 -23.85 -2.87 -5.90
C PRO A 57 -23.66 -2.85 -4.39
N ASP A 58 -22.98 -3.86 -3.84
CA ASP A 58 -22.68 -3.95 -2.40
C ASP A 58 -21.67 -2.90 -1.92
N LYS A 59 -20.98 -2.23 -2.84
CA LYS A 59 -19.93 -1.22 -2.60
C LYS A 59 -20.31 0.20 -3.00
N LEU A 60 -21.43 0.42 -3.68
CA LEU A 60 -21.80 1.75 -4.20
C LEU A 60 -21.88 2.80 -3.09
N LYS A 61 -22.44 2.44 -1.93
CA LYS A 61 -22.51 3.35 -0.78
C LYS A 61 -21.11 3.74 -0.28
N ASP A 62 -20.24 2.75 -0.08
CA ASP A 62 -18.85 2.97 0.35
C ASP A 62 -18.12 3.85 -0.67
N ILE A 63 -18.23 3.53 -1.96
CA ILE A 63 -17.60 4.27 -3.07
C ILE A 63 -18.06 5.74 -3.10
N CYS A 64 -19.35 5.99 -2.86
CA CYS A 64 -19.90 7.34 -2.79
C CYS A 64 -19.28 8.14 -1.64
N MET A 65 -19.27 7.57 -0.43
CA MET A 65 -18.66 8.19 0.76
C MET A 65 -17.17 8.47 0.53
N ILE A 66 -16.42 7.51 -0.02
CA ILE A 66 -15.00 7.66 -0.33
C ILE A 66 -14.77 8.77 -1.37
N SER A 67 -15.65 8.90 -2.38
CA SER A 67 -15.53 9.96 -3.39
C SER A 67 -15.62 11.36 -2.78
N GLU A 68 -16.46 11.51 -1.76
CA GLU A 68 -16.67 12.76 -1.03
C GLU A 68 -15.53 13.02 -0.03
N ASP A 69 -15.13 11.99 0.72
CA ASP A 69 -14.24 12.15 1.87
C ASP A 69 -12.75 12.15 1.52
N LEU A 70 -12.34 11.25 0.63
CA LEU A 70 -10.92 11.03 0.34
C LEU A 70 -10.19 12.29 -0.16
N PRO A 71 -10.77 13.18 -0.98
CA PRO A 71 -10.09 14.40 -1.42
C PRO A 71 -9.68 15.34 -0.28
N TRP A 72 -10.51 15.49 0.77
CA TRP A 72 -10.16 16.36 1.89
C TRP A 72 -9.21 15.67 2.86
N ILE A 73 -9.35 14.35 3.06
CA ILE A 73 -8.40 13.53 3.83
C ILE A 73 -7.00 13.58 3.21
N ILE A 74 -6.89 13.51 1.88
CA ILE A 74 -5.60 13.64 1.18
C ILE A 74 -4.93 14.99 1.49
N ARG A 75 -5.70 16.08 1.53
CA ARG A 75 -5.16 17.40 1.88
C ARG A 75 -4.72 17.48 3.33
N GLU A 76 -5.53 16.95 4.25
CA GLU A 76 -5.23 16.85 5.69
C GLU A 76 -3.91 16.09 5.91
N VAL A 77 -3.80 14.87 5.38
CA VAL A 77 -2.61 14.02 5.58
C VAL A 77 -1.38 14.58 4.89
N ARG A 78 -1.52 15.18 3.69
CA ARG A 78 -0.41 15.86 3.01
C ARG A 78 0.14 17.02 3.84
N GLU A 79 -0.74 17.78 4.48
CA GLU A 79 -0.34 18.88 5.36
C GLU A 79 0.37 18.39 6.63
N GLU A 80 -0.07 17.26 7.19
CA GLU A 80 0.63 16.62 8.31
C GLU A 80 2.04 16.13 7.92
N TYR A 81 2.22 15.59 6.72
CA TYR A 81 3.56 15.26 6.21
C TYR A 81 4.42 16.52 6.04
N ARG A 82 3.88 17.56 5.41
CA ARG A 82 4.58 18.83 5.18
C ARG A 82 5.04 19.49 6.48
N SER A 83 4.14 19.59 7.45
CA SER A 83 4.42 20.24 8.73
C SER A 83 5.42 19.47 9.58
N ARG A 84 5.40 18.13 9.50
CA ARG A 84 6.24 17.27 10.33
C ARG A 84 7.65 17.06 9.79
N PHE A 85 7.76 16.86 8.48
CA PHE A 85 9.03 16.50 7.85
C PHE A 85 9.63 17.67 7.06
N GLU A 86 9.00 18.85 7.11
CA GLU A 86 9.46 20.09 6.49
C GLU A 86 9.74 19.96 4.98
N ILE A 87 9.03 19.04 4.31
CA ILE A 87 9.21 18.74 2.89
C ILE A 87 7.93 19.03 2.10
N GLU A 88 8.09 19.63 0.92
CA GLU A 88 7.01 19.81 -0.02
C GLU A 88 7.09 18.76 -1.13
N LEU A 89 6.17 17.80 -1.09
CA LEU A 89 6.05 16.77 -2.13
C LEU A 89 5.03 17.23 -3.19
N ASP A 90 5.45 17.23 -4.45
CA ASP A 90 4.55 17.42 -5.60
C ASP A 90 3.82 16.10 -5.92
N LEU A 91 2.72 15.86 -5.19
CA LEU A 91 1.98 14.60 -5.25
C LEU A 91 0.78 14.72 -6.17
N ASN A 92 0.65 13.72 -7.05
CA ASN A 92 -0.53 13.51 -7.88
C ASN A 92 -1.29 12.28 -7.41
N PHE A 93 -2.59 12.44 -7.21
CA PHE A 93 -3.48 11.42 -6.71
C PHE A 93 -4.54 11.07 -7.74
N ASN A 94 -4.78 9.78 -7.96
CA ASN A 94 -5.80 9.25 -8.83
C ASN A 94 -6.80 8.43 -8.01
N LEU A 95 -8.04 8.91 -7.92
CA LEU A 95 -9.12 8.20 -7.24
C LEU A 95 -9.97 7.51 -8.29
N ILE A 96 -9.99 6.18 -8.25
CA ILE A 96 -10.60 5.35 -9.28
C ILE A 96 -11.59 4.35 -8.68
N VAL A 97 -12.39 3.79 -9.58
CA VAL A 97 -13.11 2.54 -9.33
C VAL A 97 -12.55 1.50 -10.29
N GLY A 98 -11.79 0.54 -9.75
CA GLY A 98 -11.09 -0.49 -10.50
C GLY A 98 -11.82 -1.83 -10.50
N GLY A 99 -11.14 -2.90 -10.95
CA GLY A 99 -11.68 -4.26 -11.06
C GLY A 99 -11.40 -5.14 -9.84
N PHE A 100 -11.36 -4.57 -8.63
CA PHE A 100 -11.02 -5.28 -7.38
C PHE A 100 -9.61 -5.91 -7.38
N GLY A 101 -8.64 -5.26 -8.03
CA GLY A 101 -7.21 -5.64 -8.02
C GLY A 101 -6.49 -5.23 -6.72
N SER A 102 -5.81 -4.08 -6.76
CA SER A 102 -5.20 -3.42 -5.59
C SER A 102 -6.15 -2.44 -4.93
N ASN A 103 -5.93 -2.15 -3.65
CA ASN A 103 -6.65 -1.11 -2.89
C ASN A 103 -6.00 0.27 -3.05
N ALA A 104 -4.67 0.32 -2.96
CA ALA A 104 -3.87 1.51 -3.24
C ALA A 104 -2.49 1.09 -3.76
N PHE A 105 -1.78 2.01 -4.42
CA PHE A 105 -0.40 1.83 -4.87
C PHE A 105 0.23 3.16 -5.30
N VAL A 106 1.57 3.18 -5.32
CA VAL A 106 2.38 4.24 -5.93
C VAL A 106 2.99 3.74 -7.24
N GLU A 107 2.98 4.58 -8.27
CA GLU A 107 3.71 4.36 -9.53
C GLU A 107 5.20 4.13 -9.26
N ARG A 108 5.87 3.38 -10.15
CA ARG A 108 7.28 2.96 -9.97
C ARG A 108 8.29 4.06 -10.33
N GLU A 109 7.96 5.30 -10.00
CA GLU A 109 8.83 6.47 -10.11
C GLU A 109 9.20 6.99 -8.71
N ILE A 110 10.26 7.80 -8.63
CA ILE A 110 10.74 8.35 -7.35
C ILE A 110 9.66 9.25 -6.74
N ILE A 111 9.14 10.19 -7.54
CA ILE A 111 7.93 10.97 -7.24
C ILE A 111 6.79 10.38 -8.08
N GLY A 112 6.33 9.20 -7.67
CA GLY A 112 5.27 8.48 -8.36
C GLY A 112 3.87 9.05 -8.09
N GLN A 113 2.95 8.83 -9.03
CA GLN A 113 1.53 9.06 -8.80
C GLN A 113 0.98 8.05 -7.79
N ILE A 114 0.05 8.50 -6.95
CA ILE A 114 -0.60 7.67 -5.93
C ILE A 114 -2.02 7.34 -6.40
N PHE A 115 -2.39 6.07 -6.33
CA PHE A 115 -3.69 5.59 -6.79
C PHE A 115 -4.47 4.97 -5.65
N PHE A 116 -5.78 5.26 -5.61
CA PHE A 116 -6.73 4.70 -4.65
C PHE A 116 -7.92 4.10 -5.40
N ALA A 117 -8.12 2.79 -5.23
CA ALA A 117 -9.23 2.05 -5.82
C ALA A 117 -10.36 1.93 -4.78
N ALA A 118 -11.35 2.82 -4.89
CA ALA A 118 -12.39 3.02 -3.89
C ALA A 118 -13.18 1.75 -3.57
N GLU A 119 -13.36 0.84 -4.53
CA GLU A 119 -14.13 -0.39 -4.33
C GLU A 119 -13.49 -1.37 -3.33
N LYS A 120 -12.22 -1.16 -2.97
CA LYS A 120 -11.47 -1.97 -2.01
C LYS A 120 -11.11 -1.23 -0.71
N LEU A 121 -11.51 0.03 -0.57
CA LEU A 121 -11.24 0.81 0.64
C LEU A 121 -12.39 0.67 1.63
N SER A 122 -12.06 0.80 2.92
CA SER A 122 -13.06 1.03 3.95
C SER A 122 -13.47 2.50 3.93
N PRO A 123 -14.77 2.84 4.04
CA PRO A 123 -15.22 4.24 4.05
C PRO A 123 -14.97 4.95 5.40
N GLU A 124 -14.49 4.25 6.42
CA GLU A 124 -14.21 4.84 7.72
C GLU A 124 -13.04 5.83 7.64
N LEU A 125 -13.25 7.03 8.18
CA LEU A 125 -12.31 8.16 8.05
C LEU A 125 -10.88 7.82 8.51
N ASN A 126 -10.75 7.09 9.62
CA ASN A 126 -9.43 6.73 10.15
C ASN A 126 -8.73 5.68 9.27
N HIS A 127 -9.48 4.77 8.65
CA HIS A 127 -8.90 3.81 7.70
C HIS A 127 -8.37 4.53 6.47
N LEU A 128 -9.13 5.49 5.95
CA LEU A 128 -8.74 6.33 4.81
C LEU A 128 -7.50 7.18 5.14
N ARG A 129 -7.45 7.80 6.33
CA ARG A 129 -6.27 8.56 6.77
C ARG A 129 -5.01 7.70 6.80
N VAL A 130 -5.10 6.50 7.36
CA VAL A 130 -3.95 5.60 7.48
C VAL A 130 -3.45 5.15 6.11
N ILE A 131 -4.32 4.69 5.22
CA ILE A 131 -3.88 4.24 3.90
C ILE A 131 -3.33 5.40 3.05
N VAL A 132 -3.92 6.59 3.15
CA VAL A 132 -3.34 7.79 2.53
C VAL A 132 -1.96 8.10 3.09
N ALA A 133 -1.80 8.03 4.41
CA ALA A 133 -0.52 8.28 5.05
C ALA A 133 0.53 7.23 4.66
N HIS A 134 0.13 5.98 4.47
CA HIS A 134 0.99 4.90 4.00
C HIS A 134 1.53 5.17 2.59
N GLU A 135 0.66 5.47 1.63
CA GLU A 135 1.08 5.71 0.25
C GLU A 135 1.93 6.98 0.09
N ILE A 136 1.61 8.06 0.83
CA ILE A 136 2.47 9.25 0.89
C ILE A 136 3.83 8.88 1.50
N GLY A 137 3.85 7.99 2.49
CA GLY A 137 5.07 7.49 3.13
C GLY A 137 6.02 6.80 2.16
N HIS A 138 5.51 6.07 1.16
CA HIS A 138 6.34 5.51 0.10
C HIS A 138 7.01 6.59 -0.76
N VAL A 139 6.28 7.62 -1.18
CA VAL A 139 6.85 8.71 -1.99
C VAL A 139 7.85 9.53 -1.18
N TYR A 140 7.50 9.87 0.07
CA TYR A 140 8.39 10.55 0.99
C TYR A 140 9.71 9.79 1.16
N HIS A 141 9.63 8.48 1.43
CA HIS A 141 10.81 7.64 1.61
C HIS A 141 11.66 7.59 0.33
N ASN A 142 11.04 7.47 -0.86
CA ASN A 142 11.77 7.54 -2.11
C ASN A 142 12.52 8.88 -2.27
N VAL A 143 11.88 10.01 -1.96
CA VAL A 143 12.54 11.33 -2.04
C VAL A 143 13.70 11.43 -1.03
N LEU A 144 13.49 11.00 0.21
CA LEU A 144 14.53 10.97 1.23
C LEU A 144 15.74 10.14 0.78
N LEU A 145 15.52 8.94 0.23
CA LEU A 145 16.59 8.09 -0.28
C LEU A 145 17.30 8.76 -1.48
N GLN A 146 16.56 9.42 -2.36
CA GLN A 146 17.13 10.16 -3.49
C GLN A 146 18.06 11.28 -3.01
N GLU A 147 17.65 12.04 -1.99
CA GLU A 147 18.47 13.09 -1.37
C GLU A 147 19.72 12.54 -0.67
N ASN A 148 19.62 11.32 -0.15
CA ASN A 148 20.74 10.57 0.45
C ASN A 148 21.60 9.81 -0.58
N GLY A 149 21.43 10.05 -1.88
CA GLY A 149 22.29 9.53 -2.93
C GLY A 149 21.97 8.11 -3.41
N MET A 150 20.71 7.67 -3.29
CA MET A 150 20.29 6.35 -3.74
C MET A 150 20.63 6.08 -5.21
N ALA A 151 21.33 4.97 -5.47
CA ALA A 151 21.64 4.49 -6.81
C ALA A 151 20.47 3.66 -7.37
N TRP A 152 19.39 4.31 -7.81
CA TRP A 152 18.16 3.66 -8.28
C TRP A 152 18.36 2.62 -9.39
N ASN A 153 19.38 2.80 -10.23
CA ASN A 153 19.74 1.84 -11.28
C ASN A 153 20.28 0.51 -10.75
N LYS A 154 20.66 0.44 -9.48
CA LYS A 154 21.11 -0.76 -8.76
C LYS A 154 20.09 -1.25 -7.73
N ALA A 155 18.95 -0.57 -7.60
CA ALA A 155 17.93 -0.92 -6.63
C ALA A 155 17.25 -2.24 -7.01
N GLU A 156 17.30 -3.21 -6.10
CA GLU A 156 16.70 -4.52 -6.29
C GLU A 156 15.24 -4.52 -5.82
N TRP A 157 14.39 -3.81 -6.56
CA TRP A 157 12.97 -3.59 -6.23
C TRP A 157 12.14 -4.86 -6.06
N THR A 158 12.59 -5.99 -6.60
CA THR A 158 11.89 -7.28 -6.49
C THR A 158 12.39 -8.14 -5.33
N ASP A 159 13.39 -7.66 -4.58
CA ASP A 159 13.93 -8.38 -3.43
C ASP A 159 12.96 -8.31 -2.24
N ALA A 160 12.71 -9.45 -1.61
CA ALA A 160 11.77 -9.52 -0.49
C ALA A 160 12.22 -8.72 0.73
N THR A 161 13.53 -8.57 0.96
CA THR A 161 14.06 -7.74 2.06
C THR A 161 13.88 -6.26 1.78
N VAL A 162 14.01 -5.84 0.52
CA VAL A 162 13.70 -4.47 0.08
C VAL A 162 12.22 -4.17 0.26
N ASN A 163 11.33 -5.08 -0.15
CA ASN A 163 9.88 -4.92 0.07
C ASN A 163 9.53 -4.88 1.56
N LEU A 164 10.11 -5.78 2.37
CA LEU A 164 9.94 -5.79 3.82
C LEU A 164 10.30 -4.43 4.43
N TYR A 165 11.45 -3.89 4.08
CA TYR A 165 11.90 -2.58 4.57
C TYR A 165 10.98 -1.45 4.09
N ARG A 166 10.63 -1.41 2.81
CA ARG A 166 9.81 -0.32 2.23
C ARG A 166 8.38 -0.29 2.80
N GLU A 167 7.72 -1.44 2.92
CA GLU A 167 6.40 -1.53 3.56
C GLU A 167 6.50 -1.20 5.05
N GLY A 168 7.57 -1.63 5.71
CA GLY A 168 7.87 -1.28 7.11
C GLY A 168 8.03 0.22 7.33
N VAL A 169 8.75 0.91 6.44
CA VAL A 169 8.95 2.36 6.51
C VAL A 169 7.63 3.09 6.29
N ALA A 170 6.86 2.73 5.25
CA ALA A 170 5.57 3.36 4.99
C ALA A 170 4.57 3.16 6.15
N THR A 171 4.55 1.97 6.76
CA THR A 171 3.72 1.68 7.94
C THR A 171 4.21 2.46 9.18
N TYR A 172 5.53 2.55 9.38
CA TYR A 172 6.11 3.34 10.46
C TYR A 172 5.75 4.83 10.34
N LEU A 173 5.86 5.40 9.14
CA LEU A 173 5.51 6.79 8.85
C LEU A 173 4.01 7.03 9.00
N SER A 174 3.16 6.09 8.58
CA SER A 174 1.71 6.23 8.75
C SER A 174 1.30 6.28 10.22
N LYS A 175 1.93 5.48 11.10
CA LYS A 175 1.78 5.57 12.57
C LYS A 175 2.24 6.90 13.17
N LYS A 176 3.24 7.54 12.56
CA LYS A 176 3.70 8.87 13.01
C LYS A 176 2.68 9.93 12.64
N VAL A 177 2.21 9.90 11.40
CA VAL A 177 1.33 10.93 10.84
C VAL A 177 -0.08 10.83 11.41
N VAL A 178 -0.65 9.63 11.44
CA VAL A 178 -1.97 9.37 12.01
C VAL A 178 -1.78 8.69 13.37
N LYS A 179 -2.19 9.35 14.47
CA LYS A 179 -1.96 8.88 15.84
C LYS A 179 -3.25 8.40 16.52
N GLY A 180 -3.08 7.56 17.55
CA GLY A 180 -4.17 7.23 18.48
C GLY A 180 -5.17 6.19 17.98
N LEU A 181 -4.80 5.42 16.96
CA LEU A 181 -5.58 4.29 16.46
C LEU A 181 -5.06 2.96 17.01
N ASP A 182 -5.91 1.94 16.97
CA ASP A 182 -5.52 0.56 17.27
C ASP A 182 -4.44 0.09 16.28
N ASP A 183 -3.42 -0.61 16.80
CA ASP A 183 -2.26 -1.06 16.01
C ASP A 183 -2.68 -1.82 14.74
N ALA A 184 -3.71 -2.67 14.84
CA ALA A 184 -4.22 -3.48 13.75
C ALA A 184 -4.60 -2.65 12.50
N VAL A 185 -5.11 -1.44 12.69
CA VAL A 185 -5.58 -0.56 11.61
C VAL A 185 -4.45 -0.17 10.67
N TYR A 186 -3.23 0.01 11.18
CA TYR A 186 -2.06 0.37 10.36
C TYR A 186 -1.63 -0.71 9.37
N TYR A 187 -2.09 -1.95 9.57
CA TYR A 187 -1.72 -3.10 8.74
C TYR A 187 -2.86 -3.56 7.84
N SER A 188 -4.10 -3.55 8.34
CA SER A 188 -5.26 -4.02 7.60
C SER A 188 -6.03 -2.92 6.88
N TYR A 189 -5.85 -1.67 7.30
CA TYR A 189 -6.62 -0.50 6.83
C TYR A 189 -8.15 -0.71 7.00
N ASN A 190 -8.53 -1.51 7.99
CA ASN A 190 -9.90 -1.81 8.37
C ASN A 190 -9.96 -2.30 9.84
N ASN A 191 -11.15 -2.66 10.34
CA ASN A 191 -11.33 -3.15 11.71
C ASN A 191 -11.07 -4.66 11.89
N GLU A 192 -10.62 -5.37 10.84
CA GLU A 192 -10.47 -6.82 10.91
C GLU A 192 -9.08 -7.23 11.43
N GLY A 193 -8.07 -6.37 11.34
CA GLY A 193 -6.65 -6.71 11.55
C GLY A 193 -6.24 -7.24 12.92
N GLU A 194 -7.11 -7.24 13.94
CA GLU A 194 -6.74 -7.62 15.30
C GLU A 194 -6.24 -9.07 15.38
N GLN A 195 -6.86 -10.00 14.66
CA GLN A 195 -6.41 -11.40 14.64
C GLN A 195 -5.02 -11.56 14.00
N TRP A 196 -4.69 -10.72 13.01
CA TRP A 196 -3.40 -10.69 12.34
C TRP A 196 -2.33 -10.21 13.31
N LEU A 197 -2.61 -9.11 14.02
CA LEU A 197 -1.74 -8.56 15.05
C LEU A 197 -1.49 -9.56 16.17
N GLN A 198 -2.52 -10.25 16.65
CA GLN A 198 -2.37 -11.30 17.67
C GLN A 198 -1.57 -12.50 17.15
N CYS A 199 -1.80 -12.94 15.90
CA CYS A 199 -1.00 -13.97 15.27
C CYS A 199 0.48 -13.58 15.24
N TYR A 200 0.78 -12.36 14.80
CA TYR A 200 2.14 -11.84 14.76
C TYR A 200 2.78 -11.78 16.15
N LYS A 201 2.10 -11.18 17.14
CA LYS A 201 2.61 -11.08 18.51
C LYS A 201 2.91 -12.43 19.15
N ASN A 202 2.06 -13.44 18.89
CA ASN A 202 2.19 -14.76 19.49
C ASN A 202 3.18 -15.68 18.75
N ARG A 203 3.44 -15.45 17.46
CA ARG A 203 4.22 -16.36 16.60
C ARG A 203 5.38 -15.66 15.89
N ASN A 204 5.85 -14.52 16.39
CA ASN A 204 6.87 -13.69 15.71
C ASN A 204 8.14 -14.48 15.33
N VAL A 205 8.64 -15.36 16.22
CA VAL A 205 9.82 -16.20 15.97
C VAL A 205 9.58 -17.17 14.83
N GLU A 206 8.40 -17.82 14.79
CA GLU A 206 8.03 -18.74 13.71
C GLU A 206 7.87 -18.01 12.38
N ILE A 207 7.26 -16.82 12.41
CA ILE A 207 7.03 -15.97 11.24
C ILE A 207 8.38 -15.50 10.66
N LYS A 208 9.30 -15.00 11.50
CA LYS A 208 10.66 -14.64 11.09
C LYS A 208 11.39 -15.83 10.45
N LYS A 209 11.35 -16.99 11.11
CA LYS A 209 12.00 -18.20 10.63
C LYS A 209 11.44 -18.64 9.28
N ARG A 210 10.12 -18.64 9.11
CA ARG A 210 9.49 -19.03 7.84
C ARG A 210 9.80 -18.04 6.71
N PHE A 211 9.83 -16.74 6.99
CA PHE A 211 10.24 -15.73 6.02
C PHE A 211 11.70 -15.96 5.58
N LEU A 212 12.58 -16.25 6.54
CA LEU A 212 13.99 -16.53 6.29
C LEU A 212 14.19 -17.81 5.45
N GLU A 213 13.45 -18.87 5.75
CA GLU A 213 13.43 -20.12 4.95
C GLU A 213 13.00 -19.84 3.51
N ASP A 214 11.88 -19.12 3.32
CA ASP A 214 11.38 -18.74 2.00
C ASP A 214 12.40 -17.95 1.19
N TYR A 215 13.10 -17.01 1.84
CA TYR A 215 14.15 -16.22 1.21
C TYR A 215 15.33 -17.10 0.76
N ASN A 216 15.82 -18.00 1.63
CA ASN A 216 16.97 -18.87 1.36
C ASN A 216 16.69 -19.91 0.26
N GLU A 217 15.46 -20.39 0.16
CA GLU A 217 15.01 -21.28 -0.93
C GLU A 217 14.88 -20.56 -2.28
N GLY A 218 15.09 -19.24 -2.33
CA GLY A 218 14.94 -18.41 -3.52
C GLY A 218 13.55 -17.77 -3.60
N GLY A 219 13.54 -16.45 -3.83
CA GLY A 219 12.33 -15.66 -4.00
C GLY A 219 11.61 -15.96 -5.31
N ASN A 220 10.28 -15.98 -5.26
CA ASN A 220 9.42 -16.05 -6.45
C ASN A 220 8.13 -15.25 -6.20
N VAL A 221 7.32 -15.08 -7.26
CA VAL A 221 6.08 -14.31 -7.19
C VAL A 221 5.08 -14.87 -6.17
N GLU A 222 5.03 -16.18 -5.98
CA GLU A 222 4.12 -16.79 -4.99
C GLU A 222 4.57 -16.51 -3.56
N LYS A 223 5.88 -16.50 -3.29
CA LYS A 223 6.43 -16.11 -1.99
C LYS A 223 6.22 -14.63 -1.71
N GLU A 224 6.47 -13.75 -2.67
CA GLU A 224 6.17 -12.33 -2.50
C GLU A 224 4.67 -12.10 -2.25
N LYS A 225 3.81 -12.80 -3.01
CA LYS A 225 2.36 -12.80 -2.78
C LYS A 225 1.98 -13.29 -1.39
N GLU A 226 2.59 -14.37 -0.92
CA GLU A 226 2.35 -14.96 0.40
C GLU A 226 2.56 -13.93 1.52
N TRP A 227 3.63 -13.13 1.44
CA TRP A 227 4.02 -12.21 2.50
C TRP A 227 3.40 -10.82 2.40
N PHE A 228 3.14 -10.30 1.19
CA PHE A 228 2.81 -8.88 0.99
C PHE A 228 1.46 -8.62 0.30
N ARG A 229 0.81 -9.63 -0.29
CA ARG A 229 -0.45 -9.43 -1.02
C ARG A 229 -1.66 -9.93 -0.26
N LEU A 230 -2.82 -9.31 -0.53
CA LEU A 230 -4.11 -9.73 0.04
C LEU A 230 -4.53 -11.15 -0.34
N SER A 231 -4.00 -11.67 -1.46
CA SER A 231 -4.26 -13.03 -1.95
C SER A 231 -3.27 -14.08 -1.45
N GLY A 232 -2.36 -13.71 -0.54
CA GLY A 232 -1.47 -14.64 0.17
C GLY A 232 -1.99 -15.03 1.56
N GLY A 233 -1.09 -15.47 2.43
CA GLY A 233 -1.37 -15.79 3.83
C GLY A 233 -1.67 -17.26 4.12
N ASN A 234 -1.24 -18.17 3.26
CA ASN A 234 -1.49 -19.61 3.40
C ASN A 234 -0.73 -20.25 4.58
N TYR A 235 0.45 -19.76 4.94
CA TYR A 235 1.25 -20.38 6.00
C TYR A 235 0.64 -20.22 7.39
N PHE A 236 0.04 -19.07 7.64
CA PHE A 236 -0.43 -18.68 8.97
C PHE A 236 -1.94 -18.38 9.02
N GLY A 237 -2.63 -18.45 7.88
CA GLY A 237 -4.06 -18.10 7.76
C GLY A 237 -4.34 -16.60 7.69
N TYR A 238 -3.29 -15.77 7.66
CA TYR A 238 -3.37 -14.31 7.65
C TYR A 238 -2.45 -13.74 6.57
N ASN A 239 -2.97 -12.82 5.76
CA ASN A 239 -2.22 -12.15 4.71
C ASN A 239 -1.36 -11.00 5.26
N ARG A 240 -0.47 -10.46 4.40
CA ARG A 240 0.33 -9.25 4.67
C ARG A 240 1.20 -9.30 5.95
N LEU A 241 1.55 -10.49 6.44
CA LEU A 241 2.45 -10.62 7.61
C LEU A 241 3.83 -10.00 7.40
N GLY A 242 4.25 -9.80 6.15
CA GLY A 242 5.46 -9.04 5.80
C GLY A 242 5.44 -7.58 6.27
N TYR A 243 4.26 -6.95 6.41
CA TYR A 243 4.14 -5.57 6.90
C TYR A 243 4.49 -5.48 8.39
N PHE A 244 4.08 -6.48 9.18
CA PHE A 244 4.41 -6.57 10.60
C PHE A 244 5.91 -6.79 10.80
N LEU A 245 6.50 -7.73 10.06
CA LEU A 245 7.95 -7.96 10.06
C LEU A 245 8.72 -6.70 9.67
N GLY A 246 8.30 -6.05 8.58
CA GLY A 246 8.89 -4.81 8.08
C GLY A 246 8.88 -3.70 9.12
N THR A 247 7.71 -3.48 9.72
CA THR A 247 7.56 -2.43 10.74
C THR A 247 8.43 -2.72 11.97
N SER A 248 8.45 -3.96 12.46
CA SER A 248 9.32 -4.33 13.58
C SER A 248 10.81 -4.23 13.26
N TYR A 249 11.22 -4.50 12.02
CA TYR A 249 12.60 -4.29 11.60
C TYR A 249 12.95 -2.80 11.57
N VAL A 250 12.08 -1.95 11.03
CA VAL A 250 12.27 -0.49 11.02
C VAL A 250 12.29 0.08 12.43
N GLU A 251 11.38 -0.35 13.31
CA GLU A 251 11.39 0.05 14.73
C GLU A 251 12.71 -0.35 15.41
N TYR A 252 13.24 -1.55 15.14
CA TYR A 252 14.57 -1.96 15.60
C TYR A 252 15.70 -1.05 15.05
N LEU A 253 15.64 -0.66 13.77
CA LEU A 253 16.62 0.28 13.21
C LEU A 253 16.53 1.65 13.87
N VAL A 254 15.32 2.17 14.10
CA VAL A 254 15.09 3.46 14.76
C VAL A 254 15.63 3.43 16.19
N GLU A 255 15.36 2.37 16.94
CA GLU A 255 15.88 2.21 18.31
C GLU A 255 17.41 2.18 18.34
N LYS A 256 18.04 1.58 17.33
CA LYS A 256 19.48 1.38 17.29
C LYS A 256 20.26 2.57 16.72
N PHE A 257 19.72 3.25 15.72
CA PHE A 257 20.44 4.23 14.89
C PHE A 257 19.78 5.61 14.87
N GLY A 258 18.57 5.74 15.40
CA GLY A 258 17.74 6.94 15.25
C GLY A 258 16.92 6.95 13.96
N GLU A 259 15.88 7.79 13.93
CA GLU A 259 14.88 7.79 12.85
C GLU A 259 15.49 8.14 11.49
N GLU A 260 16.29 9.21 11.40
CA GLU A 260 16.92 9.65 10.15
C GLU A 260 17.78 8.53 9.52
N GLN A 261 18.65 7.90 10.32
CA GLN A 261 19.50 6.80 9.83
C GLN A 261 18.70 5.55 9.49
N ALA A 262 17.63 5.26 10.25
CA ALA A 262 16.76 4.13 9.96
C ALA A 262 16.00 4.30 8.64
N LEU A 263 15.59 5.52 8.30
CA LEU A 263 14.89 5.83 7.05
C LEU A 263 15.83 5.96 5.85
N ALA A 264 17.11 6.30 6.07
CA ALA A 264 18.13 6.34 5.02
C ALA A 264 18.97 5.05 4.93
N PHE A 265 18.63 4.02 5.73
CA PHE A 265 19.48 2.83 5.93
C PHE A 265 19.85 2.13 4.63
N TRP A 266 18.91 2.04 3.69
CA TRP A 266 19.13 1.37 2.41
C TRP A 266 20.20 2.04 1.54
N CYS A 267 20.41 3.35 1.67
CA CYS A 267 21.47 4.06 0.94
C CYS A 267 22.86 3.80 1.54
N MET A 268 22.92 3.59 2.85
CA MET A 268 24.18 3.63 3.61
C MET A 268 24.73 2.24 3.94
N HIS A 269 23.89 1.21 3.86
CA HIS A 269 24.20 -0.12 4.37
C HIS A 269 23.75 -1.24 3.44
N ASP A 270 24.31 -2.43 3.65
CA ASP A 270 23.80 -3.66 3.07
C ASP A 270 22.47 -4.03 3.76
N LEU A 271 21.37 -3.51 3.21
CA LEU A 271 20.02 -3.76 3.71
C LEU A 271 19.72 -5.26 3.80
N LYS A 272 20.12 -6.04 2.79
CA LYS A 272 19.82 -7.47 2.72
C LYS A 272 20.48 -8.21 3.87
N SER A 273 21.80 -8.06 4.00
CA SER A 273 22.55 -8.69 5.09
C SER A 273 21.99 -8.28 6.45
N SER A 274 21.64 -7.00 6.62
CA SER A 274 21.07 -6.51 7.88
C SER A 274 19.70 -7.10 8.22
N VAL A 275 18.79 -7.20 7.25
CA VAL A 275 17.49 -7.85 7.44
C VAL A 275 17.69 -9.33 7.80
N MET A 276 18.59 -10.02 7.10
CA MET A 276 18.87 -11.44 7.33
C MET A 276 19.46 -11.71 8.71
N GLU A 277 20.39 -10.86 9.17
CA GLU A 277 20.91 -10.92 10.54
C GLU A 277 19.83 -10.65 11.59
N TRP A 278 18.89 -9.74 11.31
CA TRP A 278 17.79 -9.44 12.22
C TRP A 278 16.73 -10.56 12.29
N LEU A 279 16.48 -11.24 11.17
CA LEU A 279 15.58 -12.39 11.11
C LEU A 279 16.09 -13.59 11.93
N GLN A 280 17.40 -13.68 12.15
CA GLN A 280 18.04 -14.74 12.96
C GLN A 280 18.00 -14.47 14.47
N ARG A 281 17.56 -13.28 14.90
CA ARG A 281 17.40 -12.90 16.30
C ARG A 281 16.00 -13.19 16.81
#